data_AF-A0AAU4UKX8-F1
#
_entry.id   AF-A0AAU4UKX8-F1
#
_cell.length_a   1.000
_cell.length_b   1.000
_cell.length_c   1.000
_cell.angle_alpha   90.00
_cell.angle_beta   90.00
_cell.angle_gamma   90.00
#
_symmetry.space_group_name_H-M   'P 1'
#
loop_
_entity.id
_entity.type
_entity.pdbx_description
1 polymer ?
#
loop_
_entity_poly.entity_id
_entity_poly.type
_entity_poly.pdbx_seq_one_letter_code
_entity_poly.pdbx_strand_id
1 'polypeptide(L)' 'MCTSTEHKHNSPCGARSEHADHYPLSKKELRRRGLDEHHPNYGRGLCASCHARATGKHQPAGWAATPREPDEPPF' A
#
# COMPACT_ATOMS: atom_id res chain seq x y z
N MET A 1 -1.91 -16.32 -2.92
CA MET A 1 -1.18 -16.19 -1.65
C MET A 1 -0.78 -14.73 -1.46
N CYS A 2 -0.82 -14.17 -0.25
CA CYS A 2 -0.31 -12.82 0.01
C CYS A 2 1.20 -12.78 -0.29
N THR A 3 1.66 -11.83 -1.11
CA THR A 3 3.07 -11.77 -1.58
C THR A 3 3.92 -10.69 -0.91
N SER A 4 3.38 -9.93 0.05
CA SER A 4 4.15 -8.84 0.69
C SER A 4 5.10 -9.34 1.78
N THR A 5 6.26 -8.68 1.87
CA THR A 5 7.37 -9.00 2.78
C THR A 5 7.66 -7.90 3.81
N GLU A 6 7.01 -6.73 3.74
CA GLU A 6 7.40 -5.53 4.49
C GLU A 6 6.59 -5.30 5.80
N HIS A 7 6.30 -6.32 6.62
CA HIS A 7 5.53 -6.14 7.87
C HIS A 7 5.72 -7.23 8.97
N LYS A 8 5.12 -7.01 10.15
CA LYS A 8 5.23 -7.84 11.39
C LYS A 8 4.54 -9.22 11.31
N HIS A 9 5.00 -10.12 10.44
CA HIS A 9 4.73 -11.58 10.45
C HIS A 9 5.62 -12.28 9.40
N ASN A 10 5.59 -13.63 9.34
CA ASN A 10 6.46 -14.44 8.46
C ASN A 10 6.43 -13.98 7.00
N SER A 11 7.56 -14.18 6.30
CA SER A 11 7.74 -13.82 4.88
C SER A 11 7.86 -15.10 4.03
N PRO A 12 6.97 -15.33 3.04
CA PRO A 12 5.76 -14.54 2.76
C PRO A 12 4.71 -14.68 3.87
N CYS A 13 3.80 -13.70 3.95
CA CYS A 13 2.74 -13.61 4.96
C CYS A 13 1.95 -14.92 5.19
N GLY A 14 1.84 -15.79 4.18
CA GLY A 14 1.23 -17.12 4.31
C GLY A 14 -0.31 -17.10 4.32
N ALA A 15 -0.93 -15.94 4.49
CA ALA A 15 -2.38 -15.77 4.44
C ALA A 15 -2.93 -15.79 3.00
N ARG A 16 -4.22 -16.16 2.87
CA ARG A 16 -4.96 -16.03 1.62
C ARG A 16 -4.94 -14.58 1.12
N SER A 17 -4.83 -14.42 -0.19
CA SER A 17 -4.98 -13.11 -0.81
C SER A 17 -6.47 -12.80 -0.93
N GLU A 18 -6.86 -11.59 -0.54
CA GLU A 18 -8.25 -11.13 -0.52
C GLU A 18 -8.43 -9.83 -1.30
N HIS A 19 -7.37 -9.04 -1.42
CA HIS A 19 -7.39 -7.73 -2.07
C HIS A 19 -6.32 -7.69 -3.16
N ALA A 20 -6.69 -7.14 -4.31
CA ALA A 20 -5.73 -6.77 -5.36
C ALA A 20 -5.14 -5.41 -5.01
N ASP A 21 -3.82 -5.27 -5.10
CA ASP A 21 -3.11 -4.02 -4.90
C ASP A 21 -2.16 -3.74 -6.07
N HIS A 22 -1.91 -2.46 -6.37
CA HIS A 22 -1.00 -2.09 -7.46
C HIS A 22 0.45 -2.13 -6.96
N TYR A 23 1.34 -2.79 -7.71
CA TYR A 23 2.75 -2.99 -7.39
C TYR A 23 3.60 -3.19 -8.66
N PRO A 24 4.84 -2.67 -8.76
CA PRO A 24 5.52 -1.79 -7.81
C PRO A 24 5.12 -0.32 -7.95
N LEU A 25 4.38 0.02 -9.01
CA LEU A 25 3.90 1.36 -9.27
C LEU A 25 2.50 1.55 -8.68
N SER A 26 2.24 2.75 -8.14
CA SER A 26 0.88 3.11 -7.74
C SER A 26 -0.01 3.28 -8.97
N LYS A 27 -1.32 3.12 -8.79
CA LYS A 27 -2.33 3.41 -9.82
C LYS A 27 -2.15 4.80 -10.44
N LYS A 28 -1.87 5.82 -9.61
CA LYS A 28 -1.63 7.20 -10.07
C LYS A 28 -0.38 7.30 -10.94
N GLU A 29 0.67 6.55 -10.62
CA GLU A 29 1.91 6.50 -11.40
C GLU A 29 1.70 5.81 -12.74
N LEU A 30 0.97 4.69 -12.77
CA LEU A 30 0.62 3.98 -14.01
C LEU A 30 -0.16 4.88 -14.96
N ARG A 31 -1.20 5.56 -14.46
CA ARG A 31 -1.97 6.56 -15.22
C ARG A 31 -1.08 7.67 -15.77
N ARG A 32 -0.19 8.23 -14.94
CA ARG A 32 0.72 9.31 -15.37
C ARG A 32 1.64 8.86 -16.50
N ARG A 33 2.05 7.59 -16.50
CA ARG A 33 2.93 7.02 -17.52
C ARG A 33 2.19 6.51 -18.76
N GLY A 34 0.86 6.56 -18.78
CA GLY A 34 0.05 5.97 -19.86
C GLY A 34 0.14 4.45 -19.93
N LEU A 35 0.52 3.79 -18.83
CA LEU A 35 0.59 2.33 -18.73
C LEU A 35 -0.80 1.79 -18.38
N ASP A 36 -1.11 0.57 -18.83
CA ASP A 36 -2.33 -0.13 -18.45
C ASP A 36 -2.29 -0.48 -16.96
N GLU A 37 -3.11 0.22 -16.17
CA GLU A 37 -3.21 0.05 -14.72
C GLU A 37 -3.81 -1.30 -14.30
N HIS A 38 -4.48 -2.00 -15.22
CA HIS A 38 -5.08 -3.31 -14.98
C HIS A 38 -4.20 -4.46 -15.45
N HIS A 39 -3.05 -4.16 -16.06
CA HIS A 39 -2.13 -5.19 -16.52
C HIS A 39 -1.59 -6.00 -15.32
N PRO A 40 -1.61 -7.35 -15.36
CA PRO A 40 -1.28 -8.19 -14.20
C PRO A 40 0.14 -8.01 -13.68
N ASN A 41 1.09 -7.56 -14.52
CA ASN A 41 2.45 -7.21 -14.11
C ASN A 41 2.51 -6.06 -13.09
N TYR A 42 1.46 -5.26 -12.99
CA TYR A 42 1.36 -4.17 -12.03
C TYR A 42 0.45 -4.49 -10.84
N GLY A 43 0.08 -5.76 -10.67
CA GLY A 43 -0.77 -6.23 -9.58
C GLY A 43 -0.04 -7.15 -8.60
N ARG A 44 -0.47 -7.13 -7.34
CA ARG A 44 -0.15 -8.15 -6.34
C ARG A 44 -1.37 -8.50 -5.49
N GLY A 45 -1.38 -9.70 -4.95
CA GLY A 45 -2.42 -10.15 -4.02
C GLY A 45 -2.00 -9.94 -2.56
N LEU A 46 -2.87 -9.36 -1.73
CA LEU A 46 -2.66 -9.13 -0.30
C LEU A 46 -3.83 -9.62 0.56
N CYS A 47 -3.53 -10.08 1.78
CA CYS A 47 -4.57 -10.27 2.80
C CYS A 47 -5.04 -8.91 3.35
N ALA A 48 -6.18 -8.88 4.04
CA ALA A 48 -6.76 -7.65 4.59
C ALA A 48 -5.77 -6.79 5.40
N SER A 49 -5.03 -7.42 6.33
CA SER A 49 -4.08 -6.69 7.19
C SER A 49 -2.88 -6.12 6.42
N CYS A 50 -2.37 -6.86 5.42
CA CYS A 50 -1.27 -6.40 4.58
C CYS A 50 -1.73 -5.25 3.67
N HIS A 51 -2.93 -5.37 3.11
CA HIS A 51 -3.54 -4.34 2.26
C HIS A 51 -3.74 -3.03 3.03
N ALA A 52 -4.35 -3.07 4.22
CA ALA A 52 -4.59 -1.88 5.04
C ALA A 52 -3.28 -1.14 5.41
N ARG A 53 -2.22 -1.89 5.76
CA ARG A 53 -0.89 -1.32 6.06
C ARG A 53 -0.26 -0.65 4.83
N ALA A 54 -0.32 -1.31 3.67
CA ALA A 54 0.22 -0.77 2.43
C ALA A 54 -0.50 0.54 2.05
N THR A 55 -1.83 0.55 2.10
CA THR A 55 -2.64 1.75 1.84
C THR A 55 -2.29 2.86 2.84
N GLY A 56 -2.24 2.58 4.14
CA GLY A 56 -1.92 3.59 5.14
C GLY A 56 -0.52 4.21 4.99
N LYS A 57 0.48 3.40 4.61
CA LYS A 57 1.86 3.88 4.42
C LYS A 57 2.03 4.66 3.12
N HIS A 58 1.46 4.17 2.02
CA HIS A 58 1.78 4.67 0.69
C HIS A 58 0.73 5.61 0.13
N GLN A 59 -0.53 5.48 0.54
CA GLN A 59 -1.67 6.24 0.01
C GLN A 59 -2.52 6.82 1.16
N PRO A 60 -1.92 7.58 2.09
CA PRO A 60 -2.68 8.24 3.13
C PRO A 60 -3.69 9.23 2.53
N ALA A 61 -4.87 9.33 3.15
CA ALA A 61 -5.96 10.20 2.71
C ALA A 61 -6.63 10.87 3.92
N GLY A 62 -7.39 11.93 3.68
CA GLY A 62 -8.10 12.68 4.74
C GLY A 62 -7.15 13.24 5.79
N TRP A 63 -7.50 13.08 7.07
CA TRP A 63 -6.68 13.54 8.20
C TRP A 63 -5.29 12.88 8.27
N ALA A 64 -5.12 11.69 7.67
CA ALA A 64 -3.82 11.01 7.63
C ALA A 64 -2.90 11.56 6.52
N ALA A 65 -3.45 12.29 5.54
CA ALA A 65 -2.66 12.94 4.49
C ALA A 65 -2.13 14.31 4.92
N THR A 66 -2.74 14.94 5.93
CA THR A 66 -2.22 16.16 6.53
C THR A 66 -1.00 15.83 7.38
N PRO A 67 0.15 16.51 7.16
CA PRO A 67 1.26 16.45 8.09
C PRO A 67 0.76 16.77 9.49
N ARG A 68 1.14 15.92 10.46
CA ARG A 68 0.98 16.32 11.86
C ARG A 68 2.02 17.38 12.12
N GLU A 69 1.59 18.54 12.61
CA GLU A 69 2.51 19.48 13.25
C GLU A 69 3.33 18.69 14.29
N PRO A 70 4.64 18.92 14.38
CA PRO A 70 5.43 18.33 15.45
C PRO A 70 4.80 18.70 16.80
N ASP A 71 4.79 17.75 17.73
CA ASP A 71 4.38 17.98 19.12
C ASP A 71 5.49 18.78 19.81
N GLU A 72 5.75 20.00 19.32
CA GLU A 72 6.70 20.93 19.91
C GLU A 72 5.95 21.71 20.99
N PRO A 73 6.23 21.45 22.28
CA PRO A 73 5.55 22.15 23.35
C PRO A 73 5.87 23.66 23.25
N PRO A 74 4.91 24.55 23.50
CA PRO A 74 5.18 25.97 23.53
C PRO A 74 6.00 26.31 24.79
N PHE A 75 7.33 26.27 24.64
CA PHE A 75 8.36 26.57 25.65
C PHE A 75 8.46 25.59 26.83
#